data_AF-A0A846LN27-F1
#
_entry.id   AF-A0A846LN27-F1
#
_cell.length_a   1.000
_cell.length_b   1.000
_cell.length_c   1.000
_cell.angle_alpha   90.00
_cell.angle_beta   90.00
_cell.angle_gamma   90.00
#
_symmetry.space_group_name_H-M   'P 1'
#
loop_
_entity.id
_entity.type
_entity.pdbx_description
1 polymer ?
#
loop_
_entity_poly.entity_id
_entity_poly.type
_entity_poly.pdbx_seq_one_letter_code
_entity_poly.pdbx_strand_id
1 'polypeptide(L)' 'MTLSIAPAAPATTDRARRPGSRPGGALAALLRCPGCSSRDLVDATQPTEDDSWWATMLCRSCGHEWIARS' A
#
# COMPACT_ATOMS: atom_id res chain seq x y z
N MET A 1 -35.48 -26.94 7.99
CA MET A 1 -35.28 -25.63 7.33
C MET A 1 -33.83 -25.60 6.86
N THR A 2 -33.58 -25.77 5.57
CA THR A 2 -32.22 -25.93 5.03
C THR A 2 -31.82 -24.63 4.34
N LEU A 3 -30.78 -23.95 4.84
CA LEU A 3 -30.30 -22.68 4.29
C LEU A 3 -29.27 -22.98 3.19
N SER A 4 -29.59 -22.69 1.93
CA SER A 4 -28.67 -22.81 0.80
C SER A 4 -27.82 -21.55 0.67
N ILE A 5 -26.51 -21.66 0.90
CA ILE A 5 -25.56 -20.58 0.67
C ILE A 5 -24.96 -20.78 -0.72
N ALA A 6 -25.39 -19.97 -1.69
CA ALA A 6 -24.75 -19.89 -2.99
C ALA A 6 -23.41 -19.12 -2.86
N PRO A 7 -22.32 -19.57 -3.50
CA PRO A 7 -21.08 -18.81 -3.52
C PRO A 7 -21.28 -17.50 -4.28
N ALA A 8 -20.96 -16.38 -3.64
CA ALA A 8 -20.99 -15.07 -4.27
C ALA A 8 -20.05 -15.08 -5.49
N ALA A 9 -20.61 -14.74 -6.66
CA ALA A 9 -19.87 -14.62 -7.90
C ALA A 9 -18.66 -13.67 -7.72
N PRO A 10 -17.49 -13.97 -8.34
CA PRO A 10 -16.35 -13.07 -8.29
C PRO A 10 -16.75 -11.76 -8.97
N ALA A 11 -16.82 -10.69 -8.18
CA ALA A 11 -17.01 -9.34 -8.68
C ALA A 11 -15.91 -9.05 -9.71
N THR A 12 -16.34 -8.98 -10.97
CA THR A 12 -15.52 -8.68 -12.12
C THR A 12 -14.79 -7.36 -11.90
N THR A 13 -13.49 -7.43 -12.12
CA THR A 13 -12.51 -6.36 -12.31
C THR A 13 -13.04 -5.18 -13.14
N ASP A 14 -13.67 -4.20 -12.49
CA ASP A 14 -13.94 -2.89 -13.07
C ASP A 14 -12.81 -1.91 -12.70
N ARG A 15 -11.74 -2.02 -13.50
CA ARG A 15 -11.05 -0.93 -14.20
C ARG A 15 -11.17 0.51 -13.68
N ALA A 16 -11.00 0.77 -12.39
CA ALA A 16 -10.70 2.12 -11.88
C ALA A 16 -9.19 2.27 -11.62
N ARG A 17 -8.35 2.08 -12.64
CA ARG A 17 -6.99 2.65 -12.66
C ARG A 17 -7.13 4.15 -12.88
N ARG A 18 -7.63 4.86 -11.87
CA ARG A 18 -7.42 6.30 -11.75
C ARG A 18 -6.03 6.50 -11.13
N PRO A 19 -5.07 7.15 -11.81
CA PRO A 19 -3.86 7.63 -11.15
C PRO A 19 -4.25 8.86 -10.31
N GLY A 20 -5.05 8.63 -9.28
CA GLY A 20 -5.38 9.63 -8.28
C GLY A 20 -4.33 9.57 -7.19
N SER A 21 -3.30 10.40 -7.35
CA SER A 21 -2.53 11.06 -6.28
C SER A 21 -2.90 10.69 -4.84
N ARG A 22 -2.56 9.47 -4.42
CA ARG A 22 -2.28 9.17 -3.02
C ARG A 22 -0.80 9.51 -2.83
N PRO A 23 -0.44 10.48 -1.97
CA PRO A 23 0.97 10.78 -1.71
C PRO A 23 1.74 9.54 -1.24
N GLY A 24 1.03 8.55 -0.70
CA GLY A 24 1.60 7.28 -0.33
C GLY A 24 2.34 6.54 -1.44
N GLY A 25 1.63 6.19 -2.52
CA GLY A 25 2.26 5.42 -3.61
C GLY A 25 3.45 6.13 -4.28
N ALA A 26 3.54 7.45 -4.16
CA ALA A 26 4.67 8.22 -4.66
C ALA A 26 5.96 7.99 -3.84
N LEU A 27 5.86 7.88 -2.52
CA LEU A 27 7.02 7.60 -1.65
C LEU A 27 7.56 6.18 -1.88
N ALA A 28 6.68 5.19 -1.96
CA ALA A 28 7.06 3.80 -2.27
C ALA A 28 7.77 3.67 -3.62
N ALA A 29 7.42 4.47 -4.62
CA ALA A 29 8.06 4.46 -5.94
C ALA A 29 9.48 5.08 -5.95
N LEU A 30 9.76 5.99 -5.01
CA LEU A 30 11.04 6.72 -4.90
C LEU A 30 12.08 6.01 -4.04
N LEU A 31 11.65 5.13 -3.13
CA LEU A 31 12.52 4.48 -2.16
C LEU A 31 12.97 3.08 -2.61
N ARG A 32 14.00 2.57 -1.94
CA ARG A 32 14.45 1.17 -2.02
C ARG A 32 14.46 0.55 -0.64
N CYS A 33 14.14 -0.73 -0.55
CA CYS A 33 14.22 -1.47 0.69
C CYS A 33 15.66 -1.47 1.23
N PRO A 34 15.93 -1.02 2.47
CA PRO A 34 17.28 -1.05 3.04
C PRO A 34 17.79 -2.48 3.29
N GLY A 35 16.89 -3.44 3.56
CA GLY A 35 17.28 -4.84 3.78
C GLY A 35 17.61 -5.66 2.53
N CYS A 36 17.04 -5.35 1.36
CA CYS A 36 17.20 -6.19 0.15
C CYS A 36 17.32 -5.41 -1.16
N SER A 37 17.33 -4.07 -1.12
CA SER A 37 17.37 -3.18 -2.30
C SER A 37 16.20 -3.30 -3.30
N SER A 38 15.17 -4.10 -3.00
CA SER A 38 13.96 -4.21 -3.83
C SER A 38 13.17 -2.90 -3.87
N ARG A 39 12.43 -2.70 -4.96
CA ARG A 39 11.50 -1.57 -5.18
C ARG A 39 10.04 -1.97 -4.95
N ASP A 40 9.78 -3.23 -4.60
CA ASP A 40 8.44 -3.74 -4.30
C ASP A 40 8.03 -3.34 -2.88
N LEU A 41 7.72 -2.06 -2.73
CA LEU A 41 7.38 -1.42 -1.47
C LEU A 41 5.90 -1.06 -1.44
N VAL A 42 5.31 -1.21 -0.27
CA VAL A 42 3.99 -0.68 0.05
C VAL A 42 4.17 0.29 1.19
N ASP A 43 3.47 1.41 1.12
CA ASP A 43 3.45 2.40 2.18
C ASP A 43 2.03 2.60 2.72
N ALA A 44 1.96 3.02 3.97
CA ALA A 44 0.78 3.57 4.59
C ALA A 44 1.13 4.95 5.14
N THR A 45 0.97 5.97 4.31
CA THR A 45 1.23 7.37 4.68
C THR A 45 0.12 7.90 5.59
N GLN A 46 0.50 8.51 6.71
CA GLN A 46 -0.41 9.20 7.61
C GLN A 46 -0.13 10.71 7.56
N PRO A 47 -1.14 11.56 7.30
CA PRO A 47 -0.97 13.00 7.40
C PRO A 47 -0.76 13.38 8.89
N THR A 48 0.19 14.26 9.17
CA THR A 48 0.31 14.93 10.47
C THR A 48 -0.23 16.36 10.39
N GLU A 49 -0.59 16.94 11.54
CA GLU A 49 -1.17 18.29 11.61
C GLU A 49 -0.18 19.41 11.27
N ASP A 50 1.11 19.17 11.51
CA ASP A 50 2.21 20.02 11.05
C ASP A 50 2.70 19.54 9.67
N ASP A 51 3.34 20.44 8.88
CA ASP A 51 3.96 20.19 7.54
C ASP A 51 4.97 19.01 7.48
N SER A 52 5.11 18.26 8.58
CA SER A 52 5.76 16.97 8.62
C SER A 52 4.91 15.88 7.95
N TRP A 53 5.56 14.79 7.53
CA TRP A 53 4.88 13.56 7.19
C TRP A 53 5.62 12.35 7.77
N TRP A 54 4.89 11.27 8.02
CA TRP A 54 5.49 9.96 8.24
C TRP A 54 4.67 8.89 7.53
N ALA A 55 5.34 7.82 7.14
CA ALA A 55 4.76 6.68 6.47
C ALA A 55 5.40 5.39 6.99
N THR A 56 4.56 4.40 7.30
CA THR A 56 5.05 3.03 7.51
C THR A 56 5.31 2.40 6.15
N MET A 57 6.50 1.83 5.97
CA MET A 57 6.95 1.17 4.75
C MET A 57 7.10 -0.32 4.99
N LEU A 58 6.58 -1.14 4.07
CA LEU A 58 6.73 -2.60 4.05
C LEU A 58 7.30 -3.03 2.70
N CYS A 59 8.41 -3.77 2.72
CA CYS A 59 8.93 -4.45 1.54
C CYS A 59 8.27 -5.80 1.35
N ARG A 60 7.57 -6.00 0.23
CA ARG A 60 6.90 -7.28 -0.08
C ARG A 60 7.88 -8.38 -0.49
N SER A 61 9.08 -8.03 -0.92
CA SER A 61 10.09 -9.02 -1.35
C SER A 61 10.77 -9.73 -0.18
N CYS A 62 11.09 -9.01 0.89
CA CYS A 62 11.80 -9.57 2.05
C CYS A 62 11.06 -9.43 3.39
N GLY A 63 9.90 -8.78 3.40
CA GLY A 63 9.11 -8.54 4.62
C GLY A 63 9.70 -7.48 5.56
N HIS A 64 10.71 -6.71 5.14
CA HIS A 64 11.32 -5.69 5.98
C HIS A 64 10.39 -4.48 6.13
N GLU A 65 10.23 -4.02 7.37
CA GLU A 65 9.32 -2.93 7.74
C GLU A 65 10.08 -1.80 8.44
N TRP A 66 9.78 -0.54 8.09
CA TRP A 66 10.42 0.64 8.69
C TRP A 66 9.53 1.89 8.57
N ILE A 67 9.90 2.98 9.26
CA ILE A 67 9.20 4.27 9.17
C ILE A 67 10.03 5.24 8.33
N ALA A 68 9.42 5.83 7.31
CA ALA A 68 9.96 6.97 6.56
C ALA A 68 9.28 8.27 7.05
N ARG A 69 10.02 9.38 7.11
CA ARG A 69 9.52 10.70 7.54
C ARG A 69 10.32 11.83 6.90
N SER A 70 9.73 13.03 6.78
CA SER A 70 10.44 14.30 6.46
C SER A 70 11.30 14.79 7.60
#